data_AF-A0A3C1BEY0-F1
#
_entry.id   AF-A0A3C1BEY0-F1
#
_cell.length_a   1.000
_cell.length_b   1.000
_cell.length_c   1.000
_cell.angle_alpha   90.00
_cell.angle_beta   90.00
_cell.angle_gamma   90.00
#
_symmetry.space_group_name_H-M   'P 1'
#
loop_
_entity.id
_entity.type
_entity.pdbx_description
1 polymer ?
#
loop_
_entity_poly.entity_id
_entity_poly.type
_entity_poly.pdbx_seq_one_letter_code
_entity_poly.pdbx_strand_id
1 'polypeptide(L)'
;MRYRESPASKTVHVVGENSNNGENTVNNTQNKSFTYNLLNLPKVVTTSLGPVTYTYDATGNKLKKISVINGITTATDYVGGIQYGTSGGVATLSFIQTEEGKAVPITGSINYDYTYYWGDNLGNTRVTFDTKSGSATQVQQDDYYPFGLEISSVVPPVKNRCLKY
;
A
#
# COMPACT_ATOMS: atom_id res chain seq x y z
N MET A 1 -51.51 -0.98 10.90
CA MET A 1 -50.78 -2.27 11.02
C MET A 1 -49.33 -1.94 11.36
N ARG A 2 -48.86 -2.33 12.55
CA ARG A 2 -47.47 -2.13 12.98
C ARG A 2 -46.64 -3.34 12.57
N TYR A 3 -45.44 -3.09 12.06
CA TYR A 3 -44.26 -3.91 12.35
C TYR A 3 -43.13 -2.95 12.70
N ARG A 4 -42.53 -3.16 13.88
CA ARG A 4 -41.25 -2.59 14.34
C ARG A 4 -40.30 -3.77 14.48
N GLU A 5 -39.08 -3.62 13.98
CA GLU A 5 -37.74 -3.87 14.58
C GLU A 5 -36.75 -3.26 13.57
N SER A 6 -35.60 -2.64 13.84
CA SER A 6 -34.86 -2.10 14.98
C SER A 6 -33.90 -1.06 14.34
N PRO A 7 -33.53 0.09 14.94
CA PRO A 7 -32.63 1.02 14.29
C PRO A 7 -31.27 0.33 14.10
N ALA A 8 -30.88 0.07 12.85
CA ALA A 8 -29.50 -0.33 12.55
C ALA A 8 -28.60 0.76 13.13
N SER A 9 -27.84 0.36 14.15
CA SER A 9 -26.98 1.24 14.94
C SER A 9 -26.09 2.03 14.01
N LYS A 10 -26.33 3.34 13.94
CA LYS A 10 -25.44 4.29 13.29
C LYS A 10 -24.23 4.42 14.20
N THR A 11 -23.20 3.60 13.98
CA THR A 11 -21.92 3.85 14.65
C THR A 11 -21.25 5.02 13.93
N VAL A 12 -21.64 6.23 14.30
CA VAL A 12 -20.74 7.37 14.24
C VAL A 12 -19.62 7.01 15.20
N HIS A 13 -18.48 6.60 14.68
CA HIS A 13 -17.27 6.52 15.50
C HIS A 13 -16.87 7.96 15.83
N VAL A 14 -17.44 8.47 16.92
CA VAL A 14 -16.82 9.56 17.68
C VAL A 14 -15.54 8.96 18.22
N VAL A 15 -14.41 9.21 17.55
CA VAL A 15 -13.12 8.95 18.16
C VAL A 15 -12.96 10.03 19.21
N GLY A 16 -13.03 9.62 20.47
CA GLY A 16 -12.89 10.51 21.61
C GLY A 16 -11.63 11.35 21.46
N GLU A 17 -11.78 12.64 21.73
CA GLU A 17 -10.67 13.52 22.02
C GLU A 17 -9.94 12.95 23.25
N ASN A 18 -8.79 12.33 23.04
CA ASN A 18 -7.84 12.09 24.10
C ASN A 18 -6.52 12.71 23.65
N SER A 19 -6.29 13.93 24.12
CA SER A 19 -4.98 14.56 24.09
C SER A 19 -4.02 13.69 24.89
N ASN A 20 -3.16 12.92 24.21
CA ASN A 20 -1.83 12.53 24.69
C ASN A 20 -0.97 12.03 23.52
N ASN A 21 0.20 12.64 23.37
CA ASN A 21 1.20 12.36 22.34
C ASN A 21 1.77 10.93 22.52
N GLY A 22 1.36 9.97 21.68
CA GLY A 22 2.02 8.65 21.59
C GLY A 22 1.21 7.38 21.85
N GLU A 23 -0.13 7.38 21.79
CA GLU A 23 -0.91 6.17 22.09
C GLU A 23 -0.92 5.11 20.96
N ASN A 24 -0.84 3.86 21.40
CA ASN A 24 -0.93 2.66 20.57
C ASN A 24 -2.38 2.47 20.08
N THR A 25 -2.67 2.72 18.80
CA THR A 25 -4.01 2.47 18.26
C THR A 25 -4.13 1.01 17.88
N VAL A 26 -5.14 0.32 18.44
CA VAL A 26 -5.44 -1.09 18.11
C VAL A 26 -6.62 -1.12 17.17
N ASN A 27 -6.41 -1.62 15.96
CA ASN A 27 -7.51 -1.99 15.05
C ASN A 27 -7.90 -3.45 15.35
N ASN A 28 -8.87 -3.62 16.26
CA ASN A 28 -9.26 -4.92 16.77
C ASN A 28 -9.90 -5.83 15.69
N THR A 29 -10.54 -5.25 14.66
CA THR A 29 -11.11 -6.05 13.56
C THR A 29 -10.04 -6.60 12.62
N GLN A 30 -8.87 -5.97 12.53
CA GLN A 30 -7.76 -6.41 11.68
C GLN A 30 -6.63 -7.11 12.45
N ASN A 31 -6.74 -7.20 13.79
CA ASN A 31 -5.69 -7.69 14.68
C ASN A 31 -4.32 -7.02 14.40
N LYS A 32 -4.34 -5.68 14.31
CA LYS A 32 -3.15 -4.84 14.10
C LYS A 32 -3.06 -3.78 15.18
N SER A 33 -1.84 -3.47 15.61
CA SER A 33 -1.57 -2.37 16.54
C SER A 33 -0.48 -1.46 15.99
N PHE A 34 -0.55 -0.17 16.33
CA PHE A 34 0.30 0.88 15.77
C PHE A 34 0.84 1.76 16.88
N THR A 35 2.15 1.89 16.96
CA THR A 35 2.80 2.93 17.78
C THR A 35 3.30 4.05 16.89
N TYR A 36 3.47 5.25 17.45
CA TYR A 36 3.86 6.44 16.71
C TYR A 36 5.15 7.05 17.25
N ASN A 37 5.84 7.83 16.43
CA ASN A 37 6.99 8.63 16.84
C ASN A 37 6.54 10.06 17.26
N LEU A 38 7.50 10.93 17.60
CA LEU A 38 7.23 12.32 18.01
C LEU A 38 6.61 13.20 16.91
N LEU A 39 6.66 12.77 15.65
CA LEU A 39 6.03 13.43 14.51
C LEU A 39 4.62 12.87 14.22
N ASN A 40 4.09 12.03 15.11
CA ASN A 40 2.85 11.26 14.91
C ASN A 40 2.87 10.37 13.65
N LEU A 41 4.05 9.94 13.20
CA LEU A 41 4.21 8.98 12.11
C LEU A 41 4.27 7.54 12.65
N PRO A 42 3.71 6.54 11.96
CA PRO A 42 3.74 5.15 12.40
C PRO A 42 5.18 4.64 12.61
N LYS A 43 5.53 4.26 13.84
CA LYS A 43 6.86 3.77 14.22
C LYS A 43 6.94 2.25 14.18
N VAL A 44 5.98 1.56 14.78
CA VAL A 44 5.89 0.09 14.77
C VAL A 44 4.46 -0.31 14.48
N VAL A 45 4.28 -1.20 13.52
CA VAL A 45 3.01 -1.86 13.19
C VAL A 45 3.15 -3.33 13.55
N THR A 46 2.38 -3.79 14.52
CA THR A 46 2.37 -5.21 14.89
C THR A 46 1.20 -5.89 14.20
N THR A 47 1.47 -7.00 13.53
CA THR A 47 0.47 -7.89 12.93
C THR A 47 0.52 -9.26 13.60
N SER A 48 -0.46 -10.12 13.31
CA SER A 48 -0.44 -11.52 13.75
C SER A 48 0.79 -12.30 13.28
N LEU A 49 1.44 -11.86 12.19
CA LEU A 49 2.62 -12.51 11.63
C LEU A 49 3.93 -11.93 12.17
N GLY A 50 3.87 -10.80 12.89
CA GLY A 50 5.02 -10.12 13.46
C GLY A 50 5.06 -8.61 13.17
N PRO A 51 6.10 -7.91 13.65
CA PRO A 51 6.22 -6.47 13.58
C PRO A 51 6.82 -5.94 12.27
N VAL A 52 6.44 -4.72 11.94
CA VAL A 52 7.05 -3.87 10.91
C VAL A 52 7.45 -2.54 11.56
N THR A 53 8.73 -2.22 11.55
CA THR A 53 9.29 -1.00 12.14
C THR A 53 9.72 -0.02 11.06
N TYR A 54 9.46 1.26 11.29
CA TYR A 54 9.82 2.35 10.38
C TYR A 54 10.74 3.35 11.09
N THR A 55 11.73 3.83 10.33
CA THR A 55 12.63 4.92 10.75
C THR A 55 12.44 6.08 9.79
N TYR A 56 12.41 7.29 10.34
CA TYR A 56 12.21 8.53 9.60
C TYR A 56 13.32 9.53 9.95
N ASP A 57 13.57 10.47 9.06
CA ASP A 57 14.33 11.67 9.40
C ASP A 57 13.48 12.67 10.21
N ALA A 58 14.11 13.76 10.65
CA ALA A 58 13.45 14.80 11.44
C ALA A 58 12.38 15.58 10.66
N THR A 59 12.39 15.52 9.32
CA THR A 59 11.38 16.15 8.46
C THR A 59 10.21 15.21 8.12
N GLY A 60 10.28 13.95 8.55
CA GLY A 60 9.24 12.95 8.35
C GLY A 60 9.43 12.08 7.12
N ASN A 61 10.55 12.18 6.38
CA ASN A 61 10.81 11.26 5.28
C ASN A 61 11.19 9.88 5.82
N LYS A 62 10.65 8.84 5.21
CA LYS A 62 10.97 7.45 5.57
C LYS A 62 12.38 7.12 5.10
N LEU A 63 13.21 6.62 6.01
CA LEU A 63 14.59 6.20 5.75
C LEU A 63 14.72 4.67 5.70
N LYS A 64 13.98 3.96 6.56
CA LYS A 64 14.08 2.50 6.67
C LYS A 64 12.76 1.85 7.03
N LYS A 65 12.54 0.65 6.51
CA LYS A 65 11.51 -0.30 6.93
C LYS A 65 12.18 -1.63 7.27
N ILE A 66 11.88 -2.19 8.43
CA ILE A 66 12.28 -3.54 8.82
C ILE A 66 11.02 -4.35 9.08
N SER A 67 10.87 -5.50 8.43
CA SER A 67 9.75 -6.42 8.66
C SER A 67 10.29 -7.72 9.21
N VAL A 68 9.78 -8.16 10.35
CA VAL A 68 10.05 -9.49 10.92
C VAL A 68 8.74 -10.27 10.86
N ILE A 69 8.52 -10.95 9.75
CA ILE A 69 7.25 -11.62 9.43
C ILE A 69 7.50 -13.12 9.39
N ASN A 70 6.77 -13.88 10.21
CA ASN A 70 6.95 -15.33 10.38
C ASN A 70 8.42 -15.70 10.68
N GLY A 71 9.11 -14.88 11.49
CA GLY A 71 10.52 -15.04 11.82
C GLY A 71 11.51 -14.63 10.73
N ILE A 72 11.04 -14.26 9.53
CA ILE A 72 11.88 -13.81 8.42
C ILE A 72 12.08 -12.31 8.52
N THR A 73 13.34 -11.88 8.61
CA THR A 73 13.71 -10.47 8.62
C THR A 73 14.01 -9.98 7.21
N THR A 74 13.31 -8.94 6.78
CA THR A 74 13.60 -8.18 5.55
C THR A 74 13.79 -6.72 5.92
N ALA A 75 14.69 -6.03 5.23
CA ALA A 75 14.85 -4.59 5.39
C ALA A 75 14.76 -3.88 4.05
N THR A 76 14.31 -2.64 4.10
CA THR A 76 14.23 -1.74 2.96
C THR A 76 14.78 -0.39 3.37
N ASP A 77 15.76 0.11 2.63
CA ASP A 77 16.34 1.44 2.82
C ASP A 77 15.86 2.36 1.70
N TYR A 78 15.55 3.61 2.04
CA TYR A 78 14.98 4.61 1.15
C TYR A 78 15.91 5.81 1.06
N VAL A 79 16.31 6.18 -0.17
CA VAL A 79 17.27 7.26 -0.43
C VAL A 79 16.79 8.08 -1.62
N GLY A 80 16.12 9.21 -1.37
CA GLY A 80 15.76 10.17 -2.43
C GLY A 80 15.01 9.57 -3.62
N GLY A 81 14.05 8.67 -3.38
CA GLY A 81 13.30 7.95 -4.43
C GLY A 81 13.95 6.64 -4.89
N ILE A 82 15.13 6.30 -4.40
CA ILE A 82 15.79 5.01 -4.63
C ILE A 82 15.44 4.07 -3.49
N GLN A 83 15.08 2.82 -3.82
CA GLN A 83 14.79 1.78 -2.85
C GLN A 83 15.82 0.66 -2.92
N TYR A 84 16.37 0.28 -1.77
CA TYR A 84 17.25 -0.88 -1.61
C TYR A 84 16.56 -1.95 -0.77
N GLY A 85 16.57 -3.19 -1.25
CA GLY A 85 16.02 -4.35 -0.55
C GLY A 85 17.16 -5.15 0.04
N THR A 86 17.09 -5.45 1.34
CA THR A 86 18.05 -6.34 2.00
C THR A 86 17.43 -7.71 2.21
N SER A 87 18.08 -8.72 1.65
CA SER A 87 17.79 -10.13 1.90
C SER A 87 19.10 -10.87 2.18
N GLY A 88 19.10 -11.77 3.17
CA GLY A 88 20.32 -12.49 3.55
C GLY A 88 21.48 -11.60 4.00
N GLY A 89 21.20 -10.38 4.46
CA GLY A 89 22.21 -9.40 4.90
C GLY A 89 22.85 -8.57 3.77
N VAL A 90 22.48 -8.81 2.52
CA VAL A 90 23.00 -8.06 1.36
C VAL A 90 21.92 -7.10 0.86
N ALA A 91 22.25 -5.80 0.81
CA ALA A 91 21.39 -4.78 0.24
C ALA A 91 21.62 -4.68 -1.28
N THR A 92 20.55 -4.79 -2.06
CA THR A 92 20.57 -4.63 -3.52
C THR A 92 19.56 -3.59 -3.96
N LEU A 93 19.85 -2.91 -5.08
CA LEU A 93 18.93 -1.95 -5.67
C LEU A 93 17.62 -2.68 -6.05
N SER A 94 16.50 -2.21 -5.51
CA SER A 94 15.17 -2.71 -5.87
C SER A 94 14.61 -1.95 -7.06
N PHE A 95 14.60 -0.62 -6.99
CA PHE A 95 14.22 0.25 -8.10
C PHE A 95 14.62 1.70 -7.80
N ILE A 96 14.59 2.52 -8.85
CA ILE A 96 14.72 3.98 -8.81
C ILE A 96 13.37 4.54 -9.23
N GLN A 97 12.77 5.41 -8.41
CA GLN A 97 11.57 6.14 -8.79
C GLN A 97 11.89 7.13 -9.91
N THR A 98 11.01 7.24 -10.90
CA THR A 98 11.06 8.26 -11.95
C THR A 98 9.82 9.16 -11.85
N GLU A 99 9.80 10.27 -12.60
CA GLU A 99 8.67 11.21 -12.60
C GLU A 99 7.35 10.54 -12.97
N GLU A 100 7.39 9.60 -13.92
CA GLU A 100 6.20 8.92 -14.46
C GLU A 100 6.14 7.44 -14.08
N GLY A 101 6.97 6.96 -13.14
CA GLY A 101 7.18 5.53 -13.04
C GLY A 101 8.31 5.07 -12.12
N LYS A 102 8.97 3.99 -12.55
CA LYS A 102 10.18 3.45 -11.93
C LYS A 102 11.07 2.74 -12.95
N ALA A 103 12.36 2.72 -12.63
CA ALA A 103 13.37 1.92 -13.30
C ALA A 103 13.81 0.77 -12.38
N VAL A 104 13.70 -0.48 -12.86
CA VAL A 104 14.04 -1.70 -12.12
C VAL A 104 15.31 -2.31 -12.72
N PRO A 105 16.35 -2.61 -11.92
CA PRO A 105 17.58 -3.18 -12.47
C PRO A 105 17.34 -4.58 -13.04
N ILE A 106 17.97 -4.86 -14.17
CA ILE A 106 17.96 -6.18 -14.79
C ILE A 106 19.16 -6.97 -14.27
N THR A 107 18.92 -8.14 -13.68
CA THR A 107 19.98 -9.00 -13.14
C THR A 107 21.03 -9.31 -14.20
N GLY A 108 22.30 -8.98 -13.91
CA GLY A 108 23.43 -9.24 -14.81
C GLY A 108 23.56 -8.26 -15.98
N SER A 109 22.84 -7.14 -15.97
CA SER A 109 22.89 -6.11 -17.01
C SER A 109 23.11 -4.71 -16.40
N ILE A 110 23.65 -3.80 -17.20
CA ILE A 110 23.73 -2.37 -16.85
C ILE A 110 22.43 -1.61 -17.18
N ASN A 111 21.50 -2.26 -17.89
CA ASN A 111 20.24 -1.69 -18.33
C ASN A 111 19.14 -1.87 -17.28
N TYR A 112 18.06 -1.10 -17.44
CA TYR A 112 16.90 -1.09 -16.56
C TYR A 112 15.62 -1.39 -17.33
N ASP A 113 14.72 -2.12 -16.69
CA ASP A 113 13.33 -2.24 -17.11
C ASP A 113 12.54 -1.04 -16.60
N TYR A 114 11.87 -0.33 -17.49
CA TYR A 114 11.03 0.81 -17.13
C TYR A 114 9.57 0.39 -17.00
N THR A 115 8.95 0.87 -15.94
CA THR A 115 7.51 0.75 -15.68
C THR A 115 6.95 2.16 -15.54
N TYR A 116 5.86 2.45 -16.25
CA TYR A 116 5.19 3.75 -16.29
C TYR A 116 3.81 3.66 -15.64
N TYR A 117 3.43 4.74 -14.97
CA TYR A 117 2.17 4.90 -14.25
C TYR A 117 1.33 5.98 -14.93
N TRP A 118 0.14 5.61 -15.38
CA TRP A 118 -0.84 6.57 -15.87
C TRP A 118 -1.94 6.74 -14.83
N GLY A 119 -1.96 7.92 -14.21
CA GLY A 119 -2.90 8.26 -13.16
C GLY A 119 -4.10 9.08 -13.63
N ASP A 120 -5.11 9.12 -12.77
CA ASP A 120 -6.20 10.08 -12.86
C ASP A 120 -5.84 11.43 -12.20
N ASN A 121 -6.77 12.39 -12.29
CA ASN A 121 -6.61 13.73 -11.75
C ASN A 121 -6.56 13.79 -10.22
N LEU A 122 -6.84 12.68 -9.53
CA LEU A 122 -6.78 12.57 -8.07
C LEU A 122 -5.47 11.92 -7.61
N GLY A 123 -4.58 11.58 -8.55
CA GLY A 123 -3.28 10.98 -8.27
C GLY A 123 -3.30 9.46 -8.09
N ASN A 124 -4.41 8.79 -8.40
CA ASN A 124 -4.46 7.32 -8.39
C ASN A 124 -3.91 6.78 -9.70
N THR A 125 -2.99 5.82 -9.67
CA THR A 125 -2.51 5.10 -10.88
C THR A 125 -3.60 4.16 -11.40
N ARG A 126 -4.13 4.39 -12.60
CA ARG A 126 -5.18 3.54 -13.20
C ARG A 126 -4.63 2.50 -14.16
N VAL A 127 -3.54 2.82 -14.85
CA VAL A 127 -2.91 1.90 -15.79
C VAL A 127 -1.42 1.90 -15.57
N THR A 128 -0.84 0.70 -15.57
CA THR A 128 0.60 0.52 -15.52
C THR A 128 1.06 -0.16 -16.80
N PHE A 129 2.13 0.36 -17.40
CA PHE A 129 2.74 -0.22 -18.60
C PHE A 129 4.22 -0.50 -18.35
N ASP A 130 4.77 -1.53 -19.00
CA ASP A 130 6.22 -1.72 -19.10
C ASP A 130 6.67 -1.69 -20.56
N THR A 131 7.97 -1.50 -20.76
CA THR A 131 8.59 -1.47 -22.11
C THR A 131 9.63 -2.58 -22.27
N LYS A 132 9.54 -3.66 -21.50
CA LYS A 132 10.56 -4.72 -21.48
C LYS A 132 10.73 -5.41 -22.83
N SER A 133 9.63 -5.51 -23.58
CA SER A 133 9.57 -6.15 -24.90
C SER A 133 9.96 -5.20 -26.04
N GLY A 134 10.35 -3.95 -25.74
CA GLY A 134 10.60 -2.91 -26.74
C GLY A 134 9.36 -2.13 -27.19
N SER A 135 8.16 -2.59 -26.81
CA SER A 135 6.88 -1.89 -27.00
C SER A 135 6.16 -1.73 -25.67
N ALA A 136 5.36 -0.66 -25.53
CA ALA A 136 4.55 -0.46 -24.33
C ALA A 136 3.52 -1.60 -24.19
N THR A 137 3.61 -2.31 -23.08
CA THR A 137 2.72 -3.44 -22.74
C THR A 137 2.00 -3.12 -21.44
N GLN A 138 0.67 -3.16 -21.45
CA GLN A 138 -0.14 -2.97 -20.24
C GLN A 138 0.07 -4.16 -19.30
N VAL A 139 0.49 -3.88 -18.06
CA VAL A 139 0.73 -4.91 -17.04
C VAL A 139 -0.33 -4.92 -15.94
N GLN A 140 -1.02 -3.79 -15.73
CA GLN A 140 -2.06 -3.67 -14.72
C GLN A 140 -3.08 -2.59 -15.11
N GLN A 141 -4.34 -2.81 -14.74
CA GLN A 141 -5.39 -1.82 -14.78
C GLN A 141 -6.24 -1.92 -13.52
N ASP A 142 -6.34 -0.80 -12.81
CA ASP A 142 -7.01 -0.69 -11.53
C ASP A 142 -8.05 0.45 -11.59
N ASP A 143 -9.22 0.21 -11.03
CA ASP A 143 -10.26 1.22 -10.84
C ASP A 143 -10.44 1.51 -9.36
N TYR A 144 -10.73 2.78 -9.02
CA TYR A 144 -10.85 3.22 -7.63
C TYR A 144 -12.19 3.89 -7.38
N TYR A 145 -12.77 3.61 -6.20
CA TYR A 145 -13.85 4.40 -5.64
C TYR A 145 -13.36 5.82 -5.30
N PRO A 146 -14.27 6.80 -5.11
CA PRO A 146 -13.89 8.20 -4.82
C PRO A 146 -13.00 8.42 -3.59
N PHE A 147 -12.95 7.45 -2.67
CA PHE A 147 -12.12 7.47 -1.46
C PHE A 147 -10.87 6.58 -1.58
N GLY A 148 -10.46 6.21 -2.80
CA GLY A 148 -9.19 5.53 -3.08
C GLY A 148 -9.19 4.02 -2.81
N LEU A 149 -10.32 3.42 -2.44
CA LEU A 149 -10.43 1.96 -2.35
C LEU A 149 -10.48 1.37 -3.76
N GLU A 150 -9.61 0.40 -4.02
CA GLU A 150 -9.59 -0.36 -5.27
C GLU A 150 -10.91 -1.13 -5.46
N ILE A 151 -11.45 -1.06 -6.68
CA ILE A 151 -12.63 -1.82 -7.12
C ILE A 151 -12.13 -3.19 -7.57
N SER A 152 -12.53 -4.24 -6.85
CA SER A 152 -12.25 -5.61 -7.25
C SER A 152 -12.87 -5.89 -8.63
N SER A 153 -12.02 -6.17 -9.61
CA SER A 153 -12.39 -6.43 -11.00
C SER A 153 -12.69 -7.90 -11.29
N VAL A 154 -12.87 -8.75 -10.26
CA VAL A 154 -13.40 -10.10 -10.46
C VAL A 154 -14.83 -9.96 -10.96
N VAL A 155 -15.02 -9.99 -12.27
CA VAL A 155 -16.32 -10.16 -12.91
C VAL A 155 -16.64 -11.65 -12.82
N PRO A 156 -17.48 -12.13 -11.88
CA PRO A 156 -18.05 -13.46 -12.05
C PRO A 156 -18.78 -13.46 -13.40
N PRO A 157 -18.72 -14.56 -14.19
CA PRO A 157 -19.40 -14.59 -15.48
C PRO A 157 -20.88 -14.32 -15.24
N VAL A 158 -21.31 -13.09 -15.49
CA VAL A 158 -22.71 -12.75 -15.51
C VAL A 158 -23.25 -13.47 -16.72
N LYS A 159 -23.98 -14.57 -16.47
CA LYS A 159 -24.98 -15.05 -17.43
C LYS A 159 -25.82 -13.82 -17.76
N ASN A 160 -25.64 -13.28 -18.97
CA ASN A 160 -26.57 -12.31 -19.53
C ASN A 160 -27.93 -12.98 -19.56
N ARG A 161 -28.75 -12.76 -18.52
CA ARG A 161 -30.17 -13.06 -18.57
C ARG A 161 -30.80 -11.96 -19.41
N CYS A 162 -30.63 -12.08 -20.72
CA CYS A 162 -31.49 -11.40 -21.66
C CYS A 162 -32.91 -11.84 -21.34
N LEU A 163 -33.76 -10.91 -20.88
CA LEU A 163 -35.20 -11.12 -20.86
C LEU A 163 -35.62 -11.47 -22.30
N LYS A 164 -36.05 -12.71 -22.53
CA LYS A 164 -36.88 -13.02 -23.70
C LYS A 164 -38.32 -12.70 -23.29
N TYR A 165 -38.92 -11.84 -24.12
CA TYR A 165 -40.30 -11.35 -24.18
C TYR A 165 -41.30 -11.89 -23.17
#